data_AF-A0A947NIF1-F1
#
_entry.id   AF-A0A947NIF1-F1
#
_cell.length_a   1.000
_cell.length_b   1.000
_cell.length_c   1.000
_cell.angle_alpha   90.00
_cell.angle_beta   90.00
_cell.angle_gamma   90.00
#
_symmetry.space_group_name_H-M   'P 1'
#
loop_
_entity.id
_entity.type
_entity.pdbx_description
1 polymer ?
#
loop_
_entity_poly.entity_id
_entity_poly.type
_entity_poly.pdbx_seq_one_letter_code
_entity_poly.pdbx_strand_id
1 'polypeptide(L)'
;MTKLAYAVLALCFAVAVAANAAPAIHVEEPIYDFGEVVEGYAVEHTFTIQNIGNEVLEINKVRASCGCTTTELETDRLAPGQSVTLGVLVNTTAFGGRISKSIYVYANDPNYADSTESSLPTYTLKVTGVVTRAQEYNMTTYDLSYNYYVLIDVRGADAYASGHILGAINLPFAELDGGLDTLPSDAWLILYDQDGTTGAAAAQTLIASGFSSAWYLLGGMSAWHYFYGSDYITPAQTPSEGVNPGAVACNAGDLCMRPQLFHDNYFMLIIDQRSADSYVASHLLGAVNVPQAQVEQWLNPFPRDMTVVLYDQGNVASDAVVETLALHQFTNAWSLLGGFDEWVRQFGDRYVVTAD
;
A
#
# COMPACT_ATOMS: atom_id res chain seq x y z
N MET A 1 -87.90 -20.99 45.34
CA MET A 1 -86.49 -21.01 45.80
C MET A 1 -85.92 -22.39 45.50
N THR A 2 -85.19 -22.56 44.41
CA THR A 2 -84.29 -23.70 44.18
C THR A 2 -83.25 -23.25 43.17
N LYS A 3 -82.01 -23.10 43.65
CA LYS A 3 -80.82 -22.67 42.92
C LYS A 3 -79.96 -23.89 42.60
N LEU A 4 -79.27 -23.81 41.45
CA LEU A 4 -77.94 -24.37 41.14
C LEU A 4 -77.82 -25.91 41.01
N ALA A 5 -76.98 -26.49 40.15
CA ALA A 5 -75.89 -25.96 39.33
C ALA A 5 -75.59 -26.92 38.16
N TYR A 6 -75.26 -26.38 36.99
CA TYR A 6 -74.46 -27.09 35.98
C TYR A 6 -73.08 -26.44 35.95
N ALA A 7 -72.05 -27.22 36.28
CA ALA A 7 -70.66 -26.83 36.12
C ALA A 7 -70.26 -27.04 34.65
N VAL A 8 -69.93 -25.96 33.94
CA VAL A 8 -69.31 -26.01 32.62
C VAL A 8 -67.80 -25.92 32.83
N LEU A 9 -67.10 -27.00 32.53
CA LEU A 9 -65.65 -27.08 32.52
C LEU A 9 -65.15 -26.47 31.19
N ALA A 10 -64.64 -25.24 31.22
CA ALA A 10 -64.00 -24.62 30.07
C ALA A 10 -62.53 -25.09 30.00
N LEU A 11 -62.23 -25.99 29.05
CA LEU A 11 -60.88 -26.44 28.74
C LEU A 11 -60.24 -25.42 27.77
N CYS A 12 -59.45 -24.48 28.29
CA CYS A 12 -58.62 -23.61 27.48
C CYS A 12 -57.41 -24.39 26.93
N PHE A 13 -57.44 -24.76 25.65
CA PHE A 13 -56.25 -25.21 24.93
C PHE A 13 -55.35 -23.99 24.65
N ALA A 14 -54.31 -23.81 25.45
CA ALA A 14 -53.22 -22.91 25.11
C ALA A 14 -52.32 -23.62 24.09
N VAL A 15 -52.44 -23.24 22.81
CA VAL A 15 -51.44 -23.61 21.81
C VAL A 15 -50.22 -22.74 22.08
N ALA A 16 -49.24 -23.28 22.81
CA ALA A 16 -47.93 -22.67 22.91
C ALA A 16 -47.25 -22.80 21.54
N VAL A 17 -47.18 -21.69 20.79
CA VAL A 17 -46.29 -21.60 19.64
C VAL A 17 -44.87 -21.63 20.20
N ALA A 18 -44.18 -22.77 20.06
CA ALA A 18 -42.77 -22.85 20.36
C ALA A 18 -42.04 -21.93 19.37
N ALA A 19 -41.55 -20.79 19.85
CA ALA A 19 -40.53 -20.04 19.12
C ALA A 19 -39.29 -20.95 19.10
N ASN A 20 -38.95 -21.50 17.92
CA ASN A 20 -37.76 -22.32 17.78
C ASN A 20 -36.54 -21.48 18.14
N ALA A 21 -35.79 -21.92 19.15
CA ALA A 21 -34.54 -21.28 19.51
C ALA A 21 -33.52 -21.52 18.40
N ALA A 22 -32.96 -20.44 17.86
CA ALA A 22 -32.05 -20.46 16.73
C ALA A 22 -31.15 -19.22 16.72
N PRO A 23 -29.90 -19.34 16.26
CA PRO A 23 -29.08 -18.17 15.94
C PRO A 23 -29.68 -17.47 14.71
N ALA A 24 -29.50 -16.15 14.62
CA ALA A 24 -29.93 -15.40 13.44
C ALA A 24 -28.97 -14.25 13.14
N ILE A 25 -28.35 -14.28 11.96
CA ILE A 25 -27.42 -13.25 11.51
C ILE A 25 -28.19 -12.05 10.95
N HIS A 26 -27.77 -10.84 11.33
CA HIS A 26 -28.31 -9.61 10.81
C HIS A 26 -27.21 -8.58 10.58
N VAL A 27 -27.34 -7.84 9.47
CA VAL A 27 -26.58 -6.65 9.17
C VAL A 27 -27.59 -5.61 8.71
N GLU A 28 -27.61 -4.44 9.36
CA GLU A 28 -28.59 -3.39 9.08
C GLU A 28 -28.48 -2.88 7.64
N GLU A 29 -27.25 -2.65 7.18
CA GLU A 29 -26.93 -2.21 5.83
C GLU A 29 -26.02 -3.25 5.14
N PRO A 30 -26.58 -4.31 4.53
CA PRO A 30 -25.79 -5.39 3.92
C PRO A 30 -25.20 -5.00 2.55
N ILE A 31 -25.53 -3.81 2.05
CA ILE A 31 -25.04 -3.26 0.79
C ILE A 31 -24.50 -1.86 1.05
N TYR A 32 -23.20 -1.69 0.81
CA TYR A 32 -22.55 -0.39 0.80
C TYR A 32 -22.33 0.05 -0.66
N ASP A 33 -22.94 1.17 -1.07
CA ASP A 33 -22.62 1.80 -2.36
C ASP A 33 -21.65 2.97 -2.12
N PHE A 34 -20.43 2.86 -2.65
CA PHE A 34 -19.39 3.88 -2.50
C PHE A 34 -19.54 5.05 -3.48
N GLY A 35 -20.57 5.03 -4.33
CA GLY A 35 -20.78 6.05 -5.35
C GLY A 35 -19.82 5.89 -6.52
N GLU A 36 -19.04 6.94 -6.78
CA GLU A 36 -18.07 6.98 -7.88
C GLU A 36 -16.66 7.16 -7.30
N VAL A 37 -15.72 6.35 -7.78
CA VAL A 37 -14.31 6.41 -7.39
C VAL A 37 -13.42 6.22 -8.62
N VAL A 38 -12.23 6.81 -8.61
CA VAL A 38 -11.24 6.61 -9.67
C VAL A 38 -10.56 5.24 -9.50
N GLU A 39 -10.31 4.55 -10.61
CA GLU A 39 -9.56 3.30 -10.67
C GLU A 39 -8.19 3.44 -9.99
N GLY A 40 -7.91 2.58 -9.00
CA GLY A 40 -6.66 2.56 -8.25
C GLY A 40 -6.80 2.99 -6.79
N TYR A 41 -7.87 3.70 -6.42
CA TYR A 41 -8.21 3.96 -5.02
C TYR A 41 -8.74 2.70 -4.32
N ALA A 42 -8.48 2.59 -3.02
CA ALA A 42 -9.10 1.63 -2.14
C ALA A 42 -10.40 2.18 -1.57
N VAL A 43 -11.44 1.35 -1.59
CA VAL A 43 -12.72 1.64 -0.93
C VAL A 43 -12.78 0.84 0.37
N GLU A 44 -12.87 1.53 1.49
CA GLU A 44 -13.01 0.93 2.82
C GLU A 44 -14.45 1.02 3.32
N HIS A 45 -14.93 -0.06 3.95
CA HIS A 45 -16.20 -0.08 4.65
C HIS A 45 -16.15 -1.06 5.81
N THR A 46 -16.92 -0.77 6.87
CA THR A 46 -17.06 -1.67 8.02
C THR A 46 -18.51 -2.11 8.17
N PHE A 47 -18.77 -3.40 8.01
CA PHE A 47 -20.07 -3.98 8.30
C PHE A 47 -20.17 -4.33 9.79
N THR A 48 -21.34 -4.10 10.39
CA THR A 48 -21.64 -4.57 11.75
C THR A 48 -22.52 -5.81 11.67
N ILE A 49 -21.99 -6.95 12.07
CA ILE A 49 -22.70 -8.23 12.11
C ILE A 49 -23.26 -8.43 13.51
N GLN A 50 -24.57 -8.61 13.62
CA GLN A 50 -25.27 -8.85 14.88
C GLN A 50 -25.94 -10.22 14.91
N ASN A 51 -25.93 -10.88 16.06
CA ASN A 51 -26.80 -12.00 16.35
C ASN A 51 -28.14 -11.50 16.92
N ILE A 52 -29.19 -11.52 16.11
CA ILE A 52 -30.57 -11.16 16.54
C ILE A 52 -31.38 -12.39 16.98
N GLY A 53 -30.77 -13.57 16.97
CA GLY A 53 -31.35 -14.81 17.44
C GLY A 53 -31.29 -14.94 18.97
N ASN A 54 -31.72 -16.10 19.47
CA ASN A 54 -31.73 -16.43 20.89
C ASN A 54 -30.81 -17.60 21.25
N GLU A 55 -30.01 -18.08 20.30
CA GLU A 55 -28.90 -19.03 20.49
C GLU A 55 -27.59 -18.42 19.96
N VAL A 56 -26.45 -19.03 20.27
CA VAL A 56 -25.12 -18.55 19.82
C VAL A 56 -24.96 -18.68 18.31
N LEU A 57 -24.64 -17.57 17.65
CA LEU A 57 -24.26 -17.53 16.23
C LEU A 57 -22.76 -17.78 16.11
N GLU A 58 -22.38 -18.77 15.31
CA GLU A 58 -21.00 -19.15 15.01
C GLU A 58 -20.70 -18.81 13.55
N ILE A 59 -19.72 -17.93 13.33
CA ILE A 59 -19.22 -17.52 12.00
C ILE A 59 -18.02 -18.40 11.66
N ASN A 60 -18.26 -19.43 10.84
CA ASN A 60 -17.24 -20.41 10.49
C ASN A 60 -16.19 -19.88 9.52
N LYS A 61 -16.59 -18.93 8.66
CA LYS A 61 -15.73 -18.43 7.59
C LYS A 61 -16.22 -17.10 7.01
N VAL A 62 -15.28 -16.24 6.63
CA VAL A 62 -15.53 -15.11 5.73
C VAL A 62 -14.72 -15.31 4.45
N ARG A 63 -15.32 -15.03 3.29
CA ARG A 63 -14.64 -15.08 1.97
C ARG A 63 -15.01 -13.86 1.15
N ALA A 64 -14.03 -13.10 0.71
CA ALA A 64 -14.24 -12.00 -0.22
C ALA A 64 -14.15 -12.48 -1.68
N SER A 65 -14.85 -11.80 -2.59
CA SER A 65 -14.63 -11.91 -4.04
C SER A 65 -13.29 -11.30 -4.45
N CYS A 66 -12.75 -11.66 -5.64
CA CYS A 66 -11.46 -11.16 -6.12
C CYS A 66 -11.34 -9.63 -6.06
N GLY A 67 -10.19 -9.15 -5.57
CA GLY A 67 -9.90 -7.72 -5.40
C GLY A 67 -10.40 -7.12 -4.09
N CYS A 68 -10.91 -7.94 -3.16
CA CYS A 68 -11.30 -7.51 -1.82
C CYS A 68 -10.46 -8.23 -0.77
N THR A 69 -10.09 -7.52 0.28
CA THR A 69 -9.55 -8.07 1.52
C THR A 69 -10.53 -7.78 2.67
N THR A 70 -10.44 -8.58 3.73
CA THR A 70 -11.29 -8.43 4.91
C THR A 70 -10.42 -8.46 6.16
N THR A 71 -10.81 -7.71 7.18
CA THR A 71 -10.17 -7.81 8.50
C THR A 71 -10.50 -9.13 9.17
N GLU A 72 -9.65 -9.55 10.11
CA GLU A 72 -10.03 -10.60 11.04
C GLU A 72 -11.15 -10.10 11.96
N LEU A 73 -12.04 -11.02 12.36
CA LEU A 73 -13.10 -10.73 13.33
C LEU A 73 -12.52 -10.79 14.74
N GLU A 74 -12.91 -9.86 15.61
CA GLU A 74 -12.52 -9.90 17.03
C GLU A 74 -13.05 -11.16 17.74
N THR A 75 -14.17 -11.69 17.28
CA THR A 75 -14.76 -12.96 17.72
C THR A 75 -15.57 -13.59 16.59
N ASP A 76 -15.49 -14.91 16.47
CA ASP A 76 -16.31 -15.72 15.56
C ASP A 76 -17.58 -16.28 16.24
N ARG A 77 -17.77 -16.03 17.54
CA ARG A 77 -18.94 -16.45 18.31
C ARG A 77 -19.66 -15.25 18.90
N LEU A 78 -20.96 -15.14 18.60
CA LEU A 78 -21.81 -14.05 19.04
C LEU A 78 -22.95 -14.57 19.91
N ALA A 79 -22.98 -14.15 21.18
CA ALA A 79 -24.14 -14.36 22.03
C ALA A 79 -25.38 -13.60 21.50
N PRO A 80 -26.60 -13.97 21.91
CA PRO A 80 -27.80 -13.21 21.58
C PRO A 80 -27.65 -11.71 21.86
N GLY A 81 -27.90 -10.87 20.85
CA GLY A 81 -27.77 -9.42 20.89
C GLY A 81 -26.36 -8.86 20.69
N GLN A 82 -25.33 -9.70 20.67
CA GLN A 82 -23.94 -9.29 20.47
C GLN A 82 -23.66 -8.96 19.00
N SER A 83 -22.73 -8.02 18.78
CA SER A 83 -22.25 -7.65 17.46
C SER A 83 -20.73 -7.77 17.34
N VAL A 84 -20.24 -7.89 16.11
CA VAL A 84 -18.83 -7.77 15.72
C VAL A 84 -18.72 -6.95 14.44
N THR A 85 -17.59 -6.28 14.25
CA THR A 85 -17.28 -5.52 13.04
C THR A 85 -16.47 -6.35 12.05
N LEU A 86 -16.78 -6.19 10.76
CA LEU A 86 -16.05 -6.78 9.65
C LEU A 86 -15.60 -5.65 8.72
N GLY A 87 -14.32 -5.30 8.77
CA GLY A 87 -13.71 -4.36 7.84
C GLY A 87 -13.51 -5.01 6.47
N VAL A 88 -13.79 -4.24 5.42
CA VAL A 88 -13.66 -4.65 4.01
C VAL A 88 -12.90 -3.56 3.28
N LEU A 89 -11.86 -3.96 2.54
CA LEU A 89 -11.13 -3.09 1.63
C LEU A 89 -11.26 -3.63 0.21
N VAL A 90 -11.74 -2.80 -0.70
CA VAL A 90 -11.87 -3.12 -2.12
C VAL A 90 -10.82 -2.34 -2.90
N ASN A 91 -9.85 -3.04 -3.48
CA ASN A 91 -8.91 -2.45 -4.41
C ASN A 91 -9.58 -2.30 -5.79
N THR A 92 -9.64 -1.08 -6.31
CA THR A 92 -10.31 -0.78 -7.57
C THR A 92 -9.40 -0.85 -8.80
N THR A 93 -8.11 -1.15 -8.64
CA THR A 93 -7.16 -1.33 -9.74
C THR A 93 -7.67 -2.38 -10.74
N ALA A 94 -7.54 -2.07 -12.04
CA ALA A 94 -7.99 -2.90 -13.15
C ALA A 94 -9.52 -3.11 -13.24
N PHE A 95 -10.31 -2.35 -12.46
CA PHE A 95 -11.76 -2.31 -12.58
C PHE A 95 -12.23 -1.03 -13.30
N GLY A 96 -13.37 -1.10 -13.98
CA GLY A 96 -13.98 0.03 -14.66
C GLY A 96 -15.48 -0.14 -14.85
N GLY A 97 -16.22 0.97 -14.81
CA GLY A 97 -17.68 0.98 -14.85
C GLY A 97 -18.30 0.51 -13.54
N ARG A 98 -19.58 0.12 -13.58
CA ARG A 98 -20.29 -0.34 -12.38
C ARG A 98 -19.76 -1.70 -11.93
N ILE A 99 -19.30 -1.76 -10.68
CA ILE A 99 -18.84 -3.00 -10.05
C ILE A 99 -19.76 -3.41 -8.88
N SER A 100 -19.76 -4.71 -8.59
CA SER A 100 -20.40 -5.27 -7.40
C SER A 100 -19.52 -6.39 -6.87
N LYS A 101 -18.94 -6.16 -5.69
CA LYS A 101 -18.11 -7.12 -4.96
C LYS A 101 -18.93 -7.76 -3.86
N SER A 102 -18.69 -9.04 -3.62
CA SER A 102 -19.43 -9.83 -2.63
C SER A 102 -18.51 -10.32 -1.53
N ILE A 103 -18.96 -10.22 -0.29
CA ILE A 103 -18.31 -10.78 0.89
C ILE A 103 -19.27 -11.81 1.48
N TYR A 104 -18.80 -13.04 1.49
CA TYR A 104 -19.55 -14.23 1.85
C TYR A 104 -19.26 -14.57 3.31
N VAL A 105 -20.29 -14.53 4.15
CA VAL A 105 -20.21 -14.92 5.57
C VAL A 105 -20.89 -16.28 5.72
N TYR A 106 -20.16 -17.26 6.24
CA TYR A 106 -20.64 -18.60 6.50
C TYR A 106 -20.87 -18.74 8.00
N ALA A 107 -22.12 -18.99 8.40
CA ALA A 107 -22.53 -19.08 9.79
C ALA A 107 -23.60 -20.15 10.00
N ASN A 108 -23.84 -20.54 11.25
CA ASN A 108 -24.80 -21.57 11.65
C ASN A 108 -26.28 -21.08 11.70
N ASP A 109 -26.66 -20.04 10.96
CA ASP A 109 -28.05 -19.55 10.88
C ASP A 109 -28.93 -20.51 10.05
N PRO A 110 -30.00 -21.10 10.62
CA PRO A 110 -30.86 -22.05 9.93
C PRO A 110 -31.80 -21.42 8.89
N ASN A 111 -31.99 -20.09 8.89
CA ASN A 111 -32.83 -19.41 7.88
C ASN A 111 -32.17 -19.38 6.49
N TYR A 112 -30.86 -19.64 6.44
CA TYR A 112 -30.09 -19.77 5.21
C TYR A 112 -29.62 -21.21 4.99
N ALA A 113 -30.33 -22.18 5.60
CA ALA A 113 -30.07 -23.60 5.50
C ALA A 113 -30.49 -24.18 4.14
N ASP A 114 -29.63 -23.99 3.14
CA ASP A 114 -29.34 -25.05 2.16
C ASP A 114 -27.95 -25.65 2.45
N SER A 115 -27.72 -25.95 3.73
CA SER A 115 -26.42 -26.27 4.32
C SER A 115 -26.12 -27.77 4.43
N THR A 116 -26.81 -28.62 3.66
CA THR A 116 -26.28 -29.98 3.42
C THR A 116 -25.10 -29.96 2.45
N GLU A 117 -24.97 -28.90 1.65
CA GLU A 117 -23.71 -28.52 1.04
C GLU A 117 -23.03 -27.41 1.84
N SER A 118 -21.95 -27.77 2.55
CA SER A 118 -21.03 -26.88 3.28
C SER A 118 -20.34 -25.80 2.39
N SER A 119 -20.79 -25.59 1.15
CA SER A 119 -20.15 -24.80 0.09
C SER A 119 -20.79 -23.42 -0.11
N LEU A 120 -22.05 -23.22 0.30
CA LEU A 120 -22.82 -21.98 0.06
C LEU A 120 -22.76 -21.01 1.24
N PRO A 121 -22.69 -19.69 0.96
CA PRO A 121 -22.60 -18.67 2.00
C PRO A 121 -23.95 -18.46 2.69
N THR A 122 -23.92 -18.34 4.01
CA THR A 122 -25.10 -18.05 4.85
C THR A 122 -25.58 -16.62 4.65
N TYR A 123 -24.66 -15.67 4.44
CA TYR A 123 -25.00 -14.26 4.25
C TYR A 123 -24.06 -13.65 3.21
N THR A 124 -24.60 -12.78 2.35
CA THR A 124 -23.80 -12.08 1.32
C THR A 124 -23.91 -10.58 1.54
N LEU A 125 -22.78 -9.97 1.89
CA LEU A 125 -22.60 -8.52 1.93
C LEU A 125 -22.12 -8.05 0.57
N LYS A 126 -22.45 -6.82 0.19
CA LYS A 126 -22.03 -6.25 -1.09
C LYS A 126 -21.40 -4.88 -0.92
N VAL A 127 -20.32 -4.66 -1.68
CA VAL A 127 -19.73 -3.35 -1.91
C VAL A 127 -19.91 -3.02 -3.39
N THR A 128 -20.65 -1.95 -3.70
CA THR A 128 -21.03 -1.58 -5.07
C THR A 128 -20.67 -0.14 -5.38
N GLY A 129 -20.55 0.18 -6.66
CA GLY A 129 -20.33 1.56 -7.09
C GLY A 129 -19.83 1.61 -8.53
N VAL A 130 -19.36 2.78 -8.97
CA VAL A 130 -18.83 3.04 -10.30
C VAL A 130 -17.36 3.37 -10.19
N VAL A 131 -16.54 2.65 -10.96
CA VAL A 131 -15.10 2.94 -11.09
C VAL A 131 -14.86 3.70 -12.39
N THR A 132 -14.34 4.92 -12.30
CA THR A 132 -13.93 5.73 -13.45
C THR A 132 -12.47 5.52 -13.77
N ARG A 133 -12.04 5.89 -14.98
CA ARG A 133 -10.64 5.77 -15.39
C ARG A 133 -9.79 6.83 -14.70
N ALA A 134 -8.62 6.43 -14.21
CA ALA A 134 -7.57 7.37 -13.84
C ALA A 134 -7.02 8.09 -15.08
N GLN A 135 -6.40 9.25 -14.89
CA GLN A 135 -5.69 9.93 -15.97
C GLN A 135 -4.46 9.11 -16.38
N GLU A 136 -4.03 9.24 -17.63
CA GLU A 136 -2.87 8.47 -18.15
C GLU A 136 -1.57 8.74 -17.39
N TYR A 137 -1.46 9.93 -16.77
CA TYR A 137 -0.33 10.33 -15.95
C TYR A 137 -0.45 9.93 -14.47
N ASN A 138 -1.55 9.28 -14.05
CA ASN A 138 -1.69 8.79 -12.69
C ASN A 138 -0.98 7.44 -12.53
N MET A 139 -0.13 7.33 -11.52
CA MET A 139 0.44 6.07 -11.06
C MET A 139 -0.34 5.61 -9.84
N THR A 140 -0.81 4.35 -9.82
CA THR A 140 -1.49 3.83 -8.63
C THR A 140 -0.48 3.56 -7.51
N THR A 141 -0.94 3.56 -6.26
CA THR A 141 -0.10 3.20 -5.11
C THR A 141 0.40 1.75 -5.20
N TYR A 142 -0.37 0.85 -5.85
CA TYR A 142 0.04 -0.52 -6.15
C TYR A 142 1.18 -0.59 -7.17
N ASP A 143 1.11 0.20 -8.25
CA ASP A 143 2.19 0.25 -9.24
C ASP A 143 3.48 0.80 -8.64
N LEU A 144 3.37 1.82 -7.79
CA LEU A 144 4.51 2.36 -7.06
C LEU A 144 5.06 1.33 -6.06
N SER A 145 4.21 0.65 -5.30
CA SER A 145 4.66 -0.32 -4.28
C SER A 145 5.36 -1.54 -4.90
N TYR A 146 4.93 -1.98 -6.08
CA TYR A 146 5.54 -3.10 -6.80
C TYR A 146 6.93 -2.75 -7.36
N ASN A 147 7.14 -1.49 -7.74
CA ASN A 147 8.42 -1.00 -8.29
C ASN A 147 9.26 -0.23 -7.25
N TYR A 148 8.86 -0.27 -5.98
CA TYR A 148 9.49 0.50 -4.93
C TYR A 148 10.89 -0.01 -4.64
N TYR A 149 11.85 0.90 -4.62
CA TYR A 149 13.22 0.62 -4.22
C TYR A 149 13.71 1.69 -3.23
N VAL A 150 14.71 1.33 -2.44
CA VAL A 150 15.43 2.27 -1.59
C VAL A 150 16.87 2.32 -2.09
N LEU A 151 17.32 3.50 -2.50
CA LEU A 151 18.70 3.74 -2.90
C LEU A 151 19.50 4.16 -1.66
N ILE A 152 20.57 3.45 -1.35
CA ILE A 152 21.31 3.59 -0.10
C ILE A 152 22.77 3.91 -0.40
N ASP A 153 23.21 5.09 0.00
CA ASP A 153 24.62 5.47 0.03
C ASP A 153 25.26 4.93 1.30
N VAL A 154 26.17 3.96 1.16
CA VAL A 154 26.88 3.36 2.30
C VAL A 154 28.20 4.06 2.63
N ARG A 155 28.49 5.21 2.00
CA ARG A 155 29.62 6.06 2.38
C ARG A 155 29.30 6.81 3.68
N GLY A 156 30.33 7.39 4.29
CA GLY A 156 30.15 8.25 5.46
C GLY A 156 29.37 9.52 5.15
N ALA A 157 28.74 10.10 6.18
CA ALA A 157 27.87 11.28 6.08
C ALA A 157 28.51 12.47 5.32
N ASP A 158 29.80 12.74 5.52
CA ASP A 158 30.49 13.83 4.82
C ASP A 158 30.57 13.60 3.30
N ALA A 159 30.80 12.35 2.88
CA ALA A 159 30.86 12.00 1.46
C ALA A 159 29.47 12.11 0.83
N TYR A 160 28.44 11.60 1.50
CA TYR A 160 27.05 11.76 1.09
C TYR A 160 26.66 13.24 0.97
N ALA A 161 26.92 14.05 2.00
CA ALA A 161 26.58 15.47 2.02
C ALA A 161 27.32 16.28 0.95
N SER A 162 28.52 15.85 0.57
CA SER A 162 29.26 16.48 -0.52
C SER A 162 28.60 16.25 -1.88
N GLY A 163 27.85 15.17 -2.05
CA GLY A 163 27.14 14.81 -3.27
C GLY A 163 26.80 13.32 -3.33
N HIS A 164 25.54 13.02 -3.61
CA HIS A 164 24.98 11.67 -3.68
C HIS A 164 23.98 11.56 -4.83
N ILE A 165 23.64 10.34 -5.24
CA ILE A 165 22.61 10.09 -6.26
C ILE A 165 21.25 10.57 -5.71
N LEU A 166 20.48 11.29 -6.53
CA LEU A 166 19.13 11.79 -6.16
C LEU A 166 18.24 10.66 -5.60
N GLY A 167 17.55 10.96 -4.50
CA GLY A 167 16.67 10.00 -3.81
C GLY A 167 17.39 8.97 -2.95
N ALA A 168 18.72 9.00 -2.88
CA ALA A 168 19.47 8.15 -1.98
C ALA A 168 19.27 8.57 -0.51
N ILE A 169 19.15 7.61 0.39
CA ILE A 169 19.34 7.82 1.83
C ILE A 169 20.80 7.51 2.21
N ASN A 170 21.29 8.07 3.32
CA ASN A 170 22.61 7.72 3.84
C ASN A 170 22.47 6.71 4.98
N LEU A 171 23.08 5.54 4.80
CA LEU A 171 23.27 4.55 5.86
C LEU A 171 24.70 4.01 5.75
N PRO A 172 25.68 4.68 6.40
CA PRO A 172 27.08 4.30 6.30
C PRO A 172 27.30 2.82 6.61
N PHE A 173 28.20 2.15 5.88
CA PHE A 173 28.44 0.72 6.07
C PHE A 173 28.81 0.34 7.52
N ALA A 174 29.51 1.23 8.23
CA ALA A 174 29.87 1.03 9.64
C ALA A 174 28.66 1.06 10.62
N GLU A 175 27.53 1.60 10.18
CA GLU A 175 26.29 1.77 10.96
C GLU A 175 25.19 0.81 10.49
N LEU A 176 25.44 0.05 9.40
CA LEU A 176 24.45 -0.79 8.74
C LEU A 176 23.75 -1.78 9.70
N ASP A 177 24.51 -2.47 10.55
CA ASP A 177 23.97 -3.44 11.52
C ASP A 177 22.99 -2.80 12.52
N GLY A 178 23.22 -1.53 12.89
CA GLY A 178 22.35 -0.79 13.81
C GLY A 178 21.16 -0.13 13.14
N GLY A 179 21.17 0.00 11.81
CA GLY A 179 20.12 0.62 11.01
C GLY A 179 19.19 -0.38 10.31
N LEU A 180 19.34 -1.69 10.54
CA LEU A 180 18.53 -2.70 9.84
C LEU A 180 17.03 -2.52 10.08
N ASP A 181 16.62 -2.18 11.30
CA ASP A 181 15.20 -2.02 11.66
C ASP A 181 14.55 -0.79 10.99
N THR A 182 15.33 0.14 10.44
CA THR A 182 14.82 1.32 9.72
C THR A 182 14.60 1.04 8.23
N LEU A 183 15.06 -0.11 7.73
CA LEU A 183 14.96 -0.48 6.32
C LEU A 183 13.82 -1.46 6.08
N PRO A 184 13.08 -1.29 4.97
CA PRO A 184 12.05 -2.25 4.59
C PRO A 184 12.65 -3.56 4.09
N SER A 185 12.45 -4.63 4.87
CA SER A 185 12.98 -5.97 4.57
C SER A 185 12.47 -6.59 3.26
N ASP A 186 11.40 -6.06 2.70
CA ASP A 186 10.72 -6.57 1.51
C ASP A 186 10.75 -5.63 0.30
N ALA A 187 11.42 -4.47 0.41
CA ALA A 187 11.70 -3.61 -0.73
C ALA A 187 12.96 -4.08 -1.49
N TRP A 188 13.15 -3.57 -2.71
CA TRP A 188 14.44 -3.68 -3.38
C TRP A 188 15.41 -2.66 -2.82
N LEU A 189 16.47 -3.13 -2.17
CA LEU A 189 17.52 -2.26 -1.66
C LEU A 189 18.65 -2.17 -2.69
N ILE A 190 18.97 -0.97 -3.14
CA ILE A 190 20.05 -0.69 -4.09
C ILE A 190 21.13 0.09 -3.36
N LEU A 191 22.27 -0.54 -3.11
CA LEU A 191 23.36 0.02 -2.33
C LEU A 191 24.46 0.54 -3.24
N TYR A 192 25.10 1.63 -2.86
CA TYR A 192 26.30 2.08 -3.55
C TYR A 192 27.25 2.78 -2.59
N ASP A 193 28.51 2.77 -2.98
CA ASP A 193 29.60 3.42 -2.30
C ASP A 193 30.37 4.29 -3.29
N GLN A 194 31.66 4.55 -3.05
CA GLN A 194 32.44 5.38 -3.95
C GLN A 194 32.78 4.66 -5.27
N ASP A 195 33.17 3.39 -5.21
CA ASP A 195 33.87 2.67 -6.29
C ASP A 195 33.43 1.22 -6.51
N GLY A 196 32.40 0.75 -5.81
CA GLY A 196 31.82 -0.60 -5.87
C GLY A 196 32.44 -1.62 -4.91
N THR A 197 33.38 -1.24 -4.05
CA THR A 197 34.13 -2.17 -3.19
C THR A 197 33.37 -2.59 -1.91
N THR A 198 32.81 -1.61 -1.21
CA THR A 198 32.06 -1.76 0.04
C THR A 198 30.59 -2.10 -0.21
N GLY A 199 30.01 -1.61 -1.31
CA GLY A 199 28.61 -1.90 -1.66
C GLY A 199 28.30 -3.40 -1.74
N ALA A 200 29.24 -4.20 -2.25
CA ALA A 200 29.11 -5.64 -2.31
C ALA A 200 29.01 -6.31 -0.93
N ALA A 201 29.83 -5.88 0.03
CA ALA A 201 29.77 -6.39 1.39
C ALA A 201 28.47 -5.97 2.09
N ALA A 202 28.02 -4.73 1.88
CA ALA A 202 26.76 -4.22 2.42
C ALA A 202 25.54 -5.02 1.94
N ALA A 203 25.46 -5.31 0.63
CA ALA A 203 24.38 -6.14 0.08
C ALA A 203 24.38 -7.56 0.69
N GLN A 204 25.57 -8.16 0.87
CA GLN A 204 25.69 -9.47 1.52
C GLN A 204 25.22 -9.45 2.99
N THR A 205 25.57 -8.40 3.74
CA THR A 205 25.11 -8.23 5.13
C THR A 205 23.58 -8.18 5.20
N LEU A 206 22.92 -7.45 4.29
CA LEU A 206 21.46 -7.37 4.26
C LEU A 206 20.80 -8.72 3.93
N ILE A 207 21.29 -9.43 2.90
CA ILE A 207 20.78 -10.77 2.58
C ILE A 207 20.96 -11.73 3.76
N ALA A 208 22.13 -11.71 4.41
CA ALA A 208 22.40 -12.52 5.60
C ALA A 208 21.49 -12.17 6.79
N SER A 209 21.01 -10.93 6.85
CA SER A 209 20.10 -10.43 7.88
C SER A 209 18.61 -10.64 7.55
N GLY A 210 18.30 -11.31 6.45
CA GLY A 210 16.92 -11.70 6.09
C GLY A 210 16.19 -10.76 5.15
N PHE A 211 16.86 -9.74 4.59
CA PHE A 211 16.28 -8.90 3.55
C PHE A 211 16.05 -9.71 2.27
N SER A 212 14.88 -9.54 1.66
CA SER A 212 14.47 -10.34 0.50
C SER A 212 15.22 -9.99 -0.79
N SER A 213 15.69 -8.75 -0.91
CA SER A 213 16.35 -8.22 -2.10
C SER A 213 17.31 -7.08 -1.73
N ALA A 214 18.61 -7.33 -1.90
CA ALA A 214 19.65 -6.31 -1.75
C ALA A 214 20.68 -6.46 -2.87
N TRP A 215 20.92 -5.35 -3.58
CA TRP A 215 21.81 -5.27 -4.74
C TRP A 215 22.79 -4.12 -4.55
N TYR A 216 23.95 -4.15 -5.20
CA TYR A 216 24.87 -3.03 -5.22
C TYR A 216 25.13 -2.49 -6.63
N LEU A 217 25.27 -1.17 -6.77
CA LEU A 217 25.63 -0.53 -8.02
C LEU A 217 27.10 -0.81 -8.34
N LEU A 218 27.34 -1.47 -9.47
CA LEU A 218 28.67 -1.83 -9.92
C LEU A 218 29.50 -0.57 -10.20
N GLY A 219 30.63 -0.45 -9.50
CA GLY A 219 31.54 0.70 -9.62
C GLY A 219 31.08 1.96 -8.86
N GLY A 220 30.01 1.87 -8.05
CA GLY A 220 29.56 2.92 -7.15
C GLY A 220 29.29 4.27 -7.81
N MET A 221 29.53 5.35 -7.07
CA MET A 221 29.42 6.74 -7.54
C MET A 221 30.33 7.02 -8.73
N SER A 222 31.55 6.47 -8.77
CA SER A 222 32.46 6.69 -9.90
C SER A 222 31.87 6.19 -11.22
N ALA A 223 31.16 5.05 -11.21
CA ALA A 223 30.46 4.54 -12.38
C ALA A 223 29.25 5.38 -12.76
N TRP A 224 28.44 5.75 -11.78
CA TRP A 224 27.30 6.63 -12.01
C TRP A 224 27.74 7.93 -12.67
N HIS A 225 28.76 8.57 -12.13
CA HIS A 225 29.31 9.81 -12.65
C HIS A 225 29.91 9.65 -14.05
N TYR A 226 30.58 8.53 -14.33
CA TYR A 226 31.13 8.25 -15.65
C TYR A 226 30.03 8.21 -16.74
N PHE A 227 28.85 7.65 -16.44
CA PHE A 227 27.77 7.52 -17.40
C PHE A 227 26.85 8.75 -17.47
N TYR A 228 26.62 9.44 -16.35
CA TYR A 228 25.58 10.47 -16.24
C TYR A 228 26.10 11.85 -15.82
N GLY A 229 27.41 11.99 -15.59
CA GLY A 229 27.98 13.24 -15.08
C GLY A 229 27.30 13.68 -13.78
N SER A 230 26.84 14.92 -13.74
CA SER A 230 26.19 15.53 -12.57
C SER A 230 24.66 15.50 -12.63
N ASP A 231 24.05 14.96 -13.70
CA ASP A 231 22.62 15.12 -14.00
C ASP A 231 21.69 14.51 -12.94
N TYR A 232 22.17 13.56 -12.14
CA TYR A 232 21.40 12.92 -11.07
C TYR A 232 22.09 12.98 -9.71
N ILE A 233 22.93 13.99 -9.48
CA ILE A 233 23.71 14.14 -8.24
C ILE A 233 23.29 15.41 -7.50
N THR A 234 23.05 15.28 -6.19
CA THR A 234 22.75 16.42 -5.31
C THR A 234 23.64 16.44 -4.05
N PRO A 235 24.24 17.60 -3.69
CA PRO A 235 24.53 18.72 -4.58
C PRO A 235 25.38 18.27 -5.78
N ALA A 236 25.22 18.94 -6.92
CA ALA A 236 25.98 18.59 -8.13
C ALA A 236 27.50 18.63 -7.85
N GLN A 237 28.19 17.53 -8.17
CA GLN A 237 29.64 17.41 -8.03
C GLN A 237 30.34 17.42 -9.38
N THR A 238 31.58 17.92 -9.40
CA THR A 238 32.50 17.70 -10.52
C THR A 238 32.98 16.24 -10.49
N PRO A 239 33.10 15.56 -11.65
CA PRO A 239 33.68 14.22 -11.70
C PRO A 239 35.03 14.18 -10.98
N SER A 240 35.21 13.27 -10.03
CA SER A 240 36.58 12.88 -9.66
C SER A 240 37.16 12.15 -10.87
N GLU A 241 38.29 12.61 -11.43
CA GLU A 241 38.98 11.90 -12.51
C GLU A 241 39.19 10.43 -12.10
N GLY A 242 38.52 9.50 -12.79
CA GLY A 242 38.41 8.12 -12.36
C GLY A 242 38.03 7.17 -13.49
N VAL A 243 38.62 5.99 -13.47
CA VAL A 243 38.66 4.95 -14.51
C VAL A 243 37.27 4.45 -14.90
N ASN A 244 37.06 4.13 -16.19
CA ASN A 244 35.87 3.45 -16.71
C ASN A 244 35.61 2.14 -15.92
N PRO A 245 34.55 2.07 -15.12
CA PRO A 245 34.23 0.89 -14.31
C PRO A 245 33.58 -0.24 -15.11
N GLY A 246 33.30 -0.03 -16.40
CA GLY A 246 32.78 -1.03 -17.34
C GLY A 246 33.71 -2.25 -17.57
N ALA A 247 34.84 -2.34 -16.86
CA ALA A 247 35.76 -3.47 -16.89
C ALA A 247 35.47 -4.55 -15.83
N VAL A 248 34.57 -4.31 -14.87
CA VAL A 248 34.24 -5.32 -13.83
C VAL A 248 33.12 -6.24 -14.30
N ALA A 249 33.33 -7.54 -14.25
CA ALA A 249 32.28 -8.52 -14.55
C ALA A 249 31.30 -8.63 -13.37
N CYS A 250 30.01 -8.47 -13.66
CA CYS A 250 28.90 -8.79 -12.76
C CYS A 250 28.35 -10.15 -13.23
N ASN A 251 28.59 -11.22 -12.46
CA ASN A 251 28.22 -12.58 -12.85
C ASN A 251 26.82 -12.94 -12.34
N ALA A 252 26.22 -13.97 -12.92
CA ALA A 252 24.96 -14.50 -12.42
C ALA A 252 25.13 -15.03 -10.99
N GLY A 253 24.38 -14.49 -10.04
CA GLY A 253 24.47 -14.79 -8.60
C GLY A 253 25.25 -13.76 -7.78
N ASP A 254 25.94 -12.83 -8.43
CA ASP A 254 26.47 -11.64 -7.77
C ASP A 254 25.29 -10.69 -7.53
N LEU A 255 25.17 -10.15 -6.32
CA LEU A 255 24.15 -9.17 -5.91
C LEU A 255 24.37 -7.80 -6.60
N CYS A 256 24.78 -7.76 -7.87
CA CYS A 256 25.23 -6.56 -8.57
C CYS A 256 24.22 -6.05 -9.60
N MET A 257 24.15 -4.73 -9.72
CA MET A 257 23.33 -4.01 -10.67
C MET A 257 24.21 -3.08 -11.49
N ARG A 258 24.10 -3.12 -12.82
CA ARG A 258 24.81 -2.17 -13.69
C ARG A 258 24.13 -0.80 -13.60
N PRO A 259 24.89 0.32 -13.52
CA PRO A 259 24.30 1.66 -13.49
C PRO A 259 23.29 1.93 -14.61
N GLN A 260 23.59 1.51 -15.84
CA GLN A 260 22.66 1.66 -16.99
C GLN A 260 21.41 0.82 -16.87
N LEU A 261 21.53 -0.40 -16.38
CA LEU A 261 20.35 -1.23 -16.16
C LEU A 261 19.44 -0.59 -15.11
N PHE A 262 20.04 -0.10 -14.01
CA PHE A 262 19.31 0.62 -12.96
C PHE A 262 18.65 1.89 -13.50
N HIS A 263 19.44 2.79 -14.10
CA HIS A 263 18.97 4.05 -14.65
C HIS A 263 17.87 3.88 -15.69
N ASP A 264 18.10 3.06 -16.72
CA ASP A 264 17.22 3.01 -17.90
C ASP A 264 15.89 2.27 -17.62
N ASN A 265 15.82 1.46 -16.56
CA ASN A 265 14.66 0.58 -16.30
C ASN A 265 14.00 0.77 -14.94
N TYR A 266 14.69 1.33 -13.95
CA TYR A 266 14.22 1.35 -12.56
C TYR A 266 14.33 2.71 -11.88
N PHE A 267 15.29 3.55 -12.29
CA PHE A 267 15.52 4.83 -11.62
C PHE A 267 14.28 5.73 -11.72
N MET A 268 13.83 6.15 -10.55
CA MET A 268 12.63 6.93 -10.33
C MET A 268 12.84 7.82 -9.12
N LEU A 269 12.63 9.12 -9.28
CA LEU A 269 12.68 10.04 -8.15
C LEU A 269 11.27 10.26 -7.60
N ILE A 270 11.09 10.02 -6.31
CA ILE A 270 9.85 10.33 -5.59
C ILE A 270 9.95 11.74 -5.01
N ILE A 271 8.98 12.60 -5.30
CA ILE A 271 8.95 14.00 -4.86
C ILE A 271 7.72 14.24 -3.98
N ASP A 272 7.97 14.62 -2.73
CA ASP A 272 6.93 15.07 -1.80
C ASP A 272 6.70 16.58 -1.98
N GLN A 273 5.52 16.95 -2.48
CA GLN A 273 5.14 18.33 -2.74
C GLN A 273 4.56 19.06 -1.52
N ARG A 274 4.37 18.35 -0.40
CA ARG A 274 3.80 18.91 0.83
C ARG A 274 4.79 19.86 1.50
N SER A 275 4.34 20.52 2.57
CA SER A 275 5.20 21.41 3.34
C SER A 275 6.36 20.64 3.99
N ALA A 276 7.44 21.35 4.31
CA ALA A 276 8.55 20.79 5.05
C ALA A 276 8.10 20.19 6.40
N ASP A 277 7.14 20.83 7.07
CA ASP A 277 6.58 20.31 8.34
C ASP A 277 5.85 18.98 8.14
N SER A 278 5.04 18.86 7.08
CA SER A 278 4.36 17.60 6.75
C SER A 278 5.36 16.51 6.40
N TYR A 279 6.39 16.83 5.61
CA TYR A 279 7.45 15.89 5.27
C TYR A 279 8.23 15.41 6.49
N VAL A 280 8.64 16.33 7.37
CA VAL A 280 9.36 15.99 8.61
C VAL A 280 8.49 15.12 9.53
N ALA A 281 7.18 15.40 9.60
CA ALA A 281 6.26 14.60 10.40
C ALA A 281 6.16 13.16 9.86
N SER A 282 5.93 13.00 8.56
CA SER A 282 6.03 11.70 7.89
C SER A 282 6.14 11.83 6.38
N HIS A 283 6.87 10.93 5.73
CA HIS A 283 7.03 10.91 4.27
C HIS A 283 7.39 9.51 3.76
N LEU A 284 7.30 9.30 2.44
CA LEU A 284 7.77 8.08 1.80
C LEU A 284 9.30 7.98 1.84
N LEU A 285 9.85 6.84 2.25
CA LEU A 285 11.28 6.60 2.39
C LEU A 285 12.01 6.77 1.04
N GLY A 286 12.99 7.67 1.00
CA GLY A 286 13.72 8.02 -0.23
C GLY A 286 13.04 9.10 -1.08
N ALA A 287 11.88 9.61 -0.67
CA ALA A 287 11.30 10.81 -1.27
C ALA A 287 12.14 12.05 -0.97
N VAL A 288 12.13 13.02 -1.87
CA VAL A 288 12.73 14.34 -1.67
C VAL A 288 11.63 15.37 -1.47
N ASN A 289 11.72 16.19 -0.42
CA ASN A 289 10.76 17.29 -0.23
C ASN A 289 11.07 18.45 -1.18
N VAL A 290 10.12 18.73 -2.07
CA VAL A 290 10.15 19.92 -2.93
C VAL A 290 8.76 20.52 -2.93
N PRO A 291 8.49 21.52 -2.09
CA PRO A 291 7.15 22.11 -1.98
C PRO A 291 6.60 22.51 -3.34
N GLN A 292 5.31 22.26 -3.59
CA GLN A 292 4.64 22.38 -4.89
C GLN A 292 5.12 23.57 -5.75
N ALA A 293 5.16 24.78 -5.18
CA ALA A 293 5.52 26.01 -5.88
C ALA A 293 6.97 26.05 -6.40
N GLN A 294 7.84 25.16 -5.92
CA GLN A 294 9.26 25.10 -6.26
C GLN A 294 9.57 23.98 -7.25
N VAL A 295 8.65 23.03 -7.46
CA VAL A 295 8.92 21.79 -8.22
C VAL A 295 9.42 22.07 -9.63
N GLU A 296 8.72 22.89 -10.40
CA GLU A 296 9.13 23.20 -11.78
C GLU A 296 10.52 23.84 -11.84
N GLN A 297 10.75 24.84 -10.98
CA GLN A 297 12.05 25.51 -10.93
C GLN A 297 13.16 24.56 -10.50
N TRP A 298 12.88 23.71 -9.53
CA TRP A 298 13.82 22.73 -8.99
C TRP A 298 14.15 21.64 -10.00
N LEU A 299 13.18 21.26 -10.86
CA LEU A 299 13.37 20.27 -11.91
C LEU A 299 14.07 20.81 -13.17
N ASN A 300 14.19 22.13 -13.33
CA ASN A 300 14.82 22.74 -14.50
C ASN A 300 16.18 22.17 -14.90
N PRO A 301 17.15 21.92 -14.00
CA PRO A 301 18.47 21.42 -14.37
C PRO A 301 18.48 19.93 -14.76
N PHE A 302 17.39 19.19 -14.54
CA PHE A 302 17.36 17.75 -14.76
C PHE A 302 16.86 17.36 -16.16
N PRO A 303 17.26 16.17 -16.66
CA PRO A 303 16.78 15.62 -17.93
C PRO A 303 15.24 15.55 -17.99
N ARG A 304 14.68 15.83 -19.17
CA ARG A 304 13.23 15.88 -19.39
C ARG A 304 12.57 14.50 -19.49
N ASP A 305 13.37 13.48 -19.78
CA ASP A 305 12.98 12.07 -19.77
C ASP A 305 13.22 11.39 -18.42
N MET A 306 13.67 12.12 -17.40
CA MET A 306 13.78 11.58 -16.04
C MET A 306 12.42 11.14 -15.51
N THR A 307 12.35 9.91 -14.99
CA THR A 307 11.15 9.40 -14.33
C THR A 307 11.00 10.05 -12.95
N VAL A 308 9.90 10.78 -12.77
CA VAL A 308 9.53 11.41 -11.50
C VAL A 308 8.13 11.01 -11.09
N VAL A 309 7.95 10.64 -9.83
CA VAL A 309 6.64 10.39 -9.22
C VAL A 309 6.42 11.46 -8.16
N LEU A 310 5.39 12.27 -8.34
CA LEU A 310 5.07 13.36 -7.44
C LEU A 310 3.85 12.98 -6.61
N TYR A 311 3.88 13.32 -5.33
CA TYR A 311 2.71 13.18 -4.48
C TYR A 311 2.49 14.41 -3.62
N ASP A 312 1.23 14.69 -3.35
CA ASP A 312 0.79 15.56 -2.26
C ASP A 312 -0.04 14.73 -1.26
N GLN A 313 -0.84 15.37 -0.40
CA GLN A 313 -1.64 14.64 0.57
C GLN A 313 -2.70 13.74 -0.10
N GLY A 314 -3.37 14.22 -1.16
CA GLY A 314 -4.51 13.56 -1.78
C GLY A 314 -4.43 13.36 -3.30
N ASN A 315 -3.48 14.00 -4.00
CA ASN A 315 -3.14 14.00 -5.45
C ASN A 315 -3.59 15.22 -6.30
N VAL A 316 -4.27 16.21 -5.71
CA VAL A 316 -4.79 17.38 -6.46
C VAL A 316 -3.67 18.31 -6.94
N ALA A 317 -2.67 18.54 -6.10
CA ALA A 317 -1.54 19.40 -6.42
C ALA A 317 -0.56 18.70 -7.37
N SER A 318 -0.31 17.40 -7.16
CA SER A 318 0.56 16.61 -8.02
C SER A 318 -0.02 16.45 -9.43
N ASP A 319 -1.34 16.28 -9.58
CA ASP A 319 -2.01 16.27 -10.89
C ASP A 319 -1.74 17.59 -11.65
N ALA A 320 -2.00 18.74 -11.00
CA ALA A 320 -1.79 20.05 -11.61
C ALA A 320 -0.32 20.31 -12.01
N VAL A 321 0.64 19.85 -11.19
CA VAL A 321 2.06 19.97 -11.50
C VAL A 321 2.45 19.08 -12.67
N VAL A 322 1.99 17.83 -12.72
CA VAL A 322 2.31 16.90 -13.81
C VAL A 322 1.79 17.40 -15.16
N GLU A 323 0.57 17.95 -15.18
CA GLU A 323 0.03 18.60 -16.38
C GLU A 323 0.91 19.76 -16.85
N THR A 324 1.43 20.55 -15.92
CA THR A 324 2.34 21.67 -16.25
C THR A 324 3.71 21.17 -16.72
N LEU A 325 4.26 20.14 -16.09
CA LEU A 325 5.51 19.49 -16.49
C LEU A 325 5.42 18.93 -17.91
N ALA A 326 4.27 18.38 -18.30
CA ALA A 326 4.03 17.90 -19.67
C ALA A 326 4.12 19.05 -20.70
N LEU A 327 3.62 20.25 -20.38
CA LEU A 327 3.79 21.45 -21.22
C LEU A 327 5.25 21.88 -21.35
N HIS A 328 6.07 21.57 -20.34
CA HIS A 328 7.52 21.81 -20.31
C HIS A 328 8.35 20.60 -20.77
N GLN A 329 7.72 19.68 -21.50
CA GLN A 329 8.32 18.52 -22.17
C GLN A 329 8.88 17.44 -21.24
N PHE A 330 8.50 17.43 -19.97
CA PHE A 330 8.77 16.25 -19.15
C PHE A 330 7.90 15.09 -19.63
N THR A 331 8.52 13.99 -20.04
CA THR A 331 7.81 12.87 -20.68
C THR A 331 7.48 11.73 -19.72
N ASN A 332 8.14 11.68 -18.56
CA ASN A 332 8.03 10.59 -17.59
C ASN A 332 7.66 11.12 -16.18
N ALA A 333 6.72 12.06 -16.11
CA ALA A 333 6.21 12.60 -14.86
C ALA A 333 4.86 11.98 -14.50
N TRP A 334 4.73 11.51 -13.26
CA TRP A 334 3.57 10.81 -12.75
C TRP A 334 3.03 11.46 -11.49
N SER A 335 1.71 11.47 -11.33
CA SER A 335 1.04 11.86 -10.08
C SER A 335 0.63 10.60 -9.33
N LEU A 336 1.05 10.45 -8.07
CA LEU A 336 0.65 9.33 -7.22
C LEU A 336 -0.83 9.46 -6.88
N LEU A 337 -1.63 8.55 -7.43
CA LEU A 337 -3.08 8.56 -7.28
C LEU A 337 -3.48 8.46 -5.81
N GLY A 338 -4.31 9.39 -5.35
CA GLY A 338 -4.72 9.48 -3.94
C GLY A 338 -3.64 9.98 -2.97
N GLY A 339 -2.44 10.29 -3.47
CA GLY A 339 -1.37 10.90 -2.70
C GLY A 339 -0.89 10.06 -1.51
N PHE A 340 -0.38 10.75 -0.50
CA PHE A 340 0.09 10.13 0.75
C PHE A 340 -1.05 9.46 1.54
N ASP A 341 -2.27 10.02 1.51
CA ASP A 341 -3.43 9.44 2.18
C ASP A 341 -3.76 8.04 1.66
N GLU A 342 -3.75 7.86 0.34
CA GLU A 342 -4.03 6.57 -0.27
C GLU A 342 -2.92 5.55 -0.04
N TRP A 343 -1.66 6.01 0.02
CA TRP A 343 -0.55 5.16 0.41
C TRP A 343 -0.75 4.60 1.83
N VAL A 344 -0.97 5.47 2.80
CA VAL A 344 -1.17 5.08 4.20
C VAL A 344 -2.43 4.22 4.36
N ARG A 345 -3.49 4.51 3.60
CA ARG A 345 -4.71 3.69 3.60
C ARG A 345 -4.44 2.25 3.14
N GLN A 346 -3.70 2.06 2.06
CA GLN A 346 -3.45 0.72 1.51
C GLN A 346 -2.32 -0.05 2.21
N PHE A 347 -1.31 0.67 2.70
CA PHE A 347 -0.06 0.05 3.16
C PHE A 347 0.34 0.43 4.58
N GLY A 348 -0.43 1.26 5.29
CA GLY A 348 -0.07 1.77 6.60
C GLY A 348 1.26 2.50 6.58
N ASP A 349 2.14 2.16 7.52
CA ASP A 349 3.47 2.76 7.64
C ASP A 349 4.54 2.08 6.76
N ARG A 350 4.15 1.18 5.86
CA ARG A 350 5.08 0.52 4.94
C ARG A 350 5.79 1.57 4.08
N TYR A 351 7.12 1.57 4.15
CA TYR A 351 8.00 2.55 3.49
C TYR A 351 7.73 4.00 3.92
N VAL A 352 7.11 4.22 5.08
CA VAL A 352 6.89 5.55 5.64
C VAL A 352 7.95 5.81 6.70
N VAL A 353 8.63 6.95 6.59
CA VAL A 353 9.44 7.52 7.65
C VAL A 353 8.52 8.38 8.51
N THR A 354 8.56 8.20 9.83
CA THR A 354 7.85 9.04 10.80
C THR A 354 8.83 9.72 11.73
N ALA A 355 8.51 10.91 12.23
CA ALA A 355 9.27 11.50 13.33
C ALA A 355 9.14 10.62 14.59
N ASP A 356 10.28 10.30 15.21
CA ASP A 356 10.37 9.62 16.51
C ASP A 356 9.88 10.49 17.69
#